data_AF-A0A399YYN5-F1
#
_entry.id   AF-A0A399YYN5-F1
#
_cell.length_a   1.000
_cell.length_b   1.000
_cell.length_c   1.000
_cell.angle_alpha   90.00
_cell.angle_beta   90.00
_cell.angle_gamma   90.00
#
_symmetry.space_group_name_H-M   'P 1'
#
loop_
_entity.id
_entity.type
_entity.pdbx_description
1 polymer ?
#
loop_
_entity_poly.entity_id
_entity_poly.type
_entity_poly.pdbx_seq_one_letter_code
_entity_poly.pdbx_strand_id
1 'polypeptide(L)'
;MSWGLRTNLWLLSITKHWLRAAIAFWLIWGTLPWIAPVLMKLGATGPATAIYQMYQPMCHRFAFRSFYLFGEQAAYPLAGAHSGLVPFEALAGVSPLPGIMRAGKLPTPPFGIRALPQIDGIWLNGAYAAIDIPDDVTPYDTESAANFARLQLASSSFIGNEQFGYKAAVCERDVSIYAGLGLTALIFAIPRVRRKLRPLPIWMYVLIGLVPIGLDGFSQMFGYAPFSFWPPRETIPAFRVITGLVFGLATGWLGYPNIDLSMRETREAIELKLARRRTPPA
;
A
#
# COMPACT_ATOMS: atom_id res chain seq x y z
N MET A 1 -36.87 2.08 -26.21
CA MET A 1 -35.47 2.52 -26.41
C MET A 1 -34.58 1.29 -26.63
N SER A 2 -33.94 1.15 -27.80
CA SER A 2 -33.12 -0.05 -28.12
C SER A 2 -31.96 -0.24 -27.13
N TRP A 3 -31.56 -1.49 -26.88
CA TRP A 3 -30.42 -1.82 -26.01
C TRP A 3 -29.13 -1.09 -26.43
N GLY A 4 -28.89 -1.01 -27.75
CA GLY A 4 -27.78 -0.25 -28.34
C GLY A 4 -27.83 1.26 -28.08
N LEU A 5 -29.02 1.87 -27.91
CA LEU A 5 -29.13 3.29 -27.56
C LEU A 5 -28.85 3.51 -26.06
N ARG A 6 -29.33 2.62 -25.19
CA ARG A 6 -29.06 2.66 -23.75
C ARG A 6 -27.56 2.54 -23.46
N THR A 7 -26.89 1.60 -24.12
CA THR A 7 -25.44 1.39 -23.96
C THR A 7 -24.63 2.59 -24.43
N ASN A 8 -24.93 3.17 -25.59
CA ASN A 8 -24.25 4.38 -26.07
C ASN A 8 -24.44 5.58 -25.10
N LEU A 9 -25.66 5.79 -24.58
CA LEU A 9 -25.92 6.87 -23.63
C LEU A 9 -25.22 6.66 -22.29
N TRP A 10 -25.15 5.42 -21.82
CA TRP A 10 -24.41 5.06 -20.61
C TRP A 10 -22.91 5.27 -20.78
N LEU A 11 -22.32 4.81 -21.89
CA LEU A 11 -20.91 5.07 -22.23
C LEU A 11 -20.64 6.57 -22.33
N LEU A 12 -21.54 7.34 -22.96
CA LEU A 12 -21.41 8.79 -23.03
C LEU A 12 -21.36 9.43 -21.64
N SER A 13 -22.20 8.97 -20.70
CA SER A 13 -22.17 9.42 -19.31
C SER A 13 -20.82 9.11 -18.65
N ILE A 14 -20.30 7.90 -18.83
CA ILE A 14 -18.97 7.52 -18.30
C ILE A 14 -17.89 8.46 -18.84
N THR A 15 -17.82 8.67 -20.15
CA THR A 15 -16.81 9.57 -20.73
C THR A 15 -16.92 11.01 -20.22
N LYS A 16 -18.10 11.47 -19.81
CA LYS A 16 -18.31 12.84 -19.27
C LYS A 16 -17.95 12.94 -17.79
N HIS A 17 -18.13 11.87 -17.03
CA HIS A 17 -17.98 11.87 -15.57
C HIS A 17 -16.78 11.08 -15.06
N TRP A 18 -15.96 10.49 -15.94
CA TRP A 18 -14.81 9.64 -15.56
C TRP A 18 -13.90 10.29 -14.51
N LEU A 19 -13.61 11.59 -14.63
CA LEU A 19 -12.70 12.28 -13.69
C LEU A 19 -13.33 12.42 -12.30
N ARG A 20 -14.65 12.66 -12.22
CA ARG A 20 -15.36 12.69 -10.93
C ARG A 20 -15.36 11.30 -10.29
N ALA A 21 -15.56 10.25 -11.09
CA ALA A 21 -15.47 8.89 -10.62
C ALA A 21 -14.06 8.55 -10.12
N ALA A 22 -13.01 8.98 -10.84
CA ALA A 22 -11.63 8.80 -10.41
C ALA A 22 -11.31 9.53 -9.09
N ILE A 23 -11.75 10.78 -8.93
CA ILE A 23 -11.58 11.53 -7.67
C ILE A 23 -12.34 10.86 -6.53
N ALA A 24 -13.61 10.48 -6.74
CA ALA A 24 -14.39 9.79 -5.73
C ALA A 24 -13.74 8.47 -5.33
N PHE A 25 -13.23 7.70 -6.30
CA PHE A 25 -12.48 6.48 -6.05
C PHE A 25 -11.27 6.75 -5.16
N TRP A 26 -10.39 7.70 -5.51
CA TRP A 26 -9.19 7.97 -4.70
C TRP A 26 -9.49 8.57 -3.33
N LEU A 27 -10.55 9.37 -3.19
CA LEU A 27 -10.99 9.86 -1.88
C LEU A 27 -11.48 8.70 -1.02
N ILE A 28 -12.30 7.81 -1.53
CA ILE A 28 -12.82 6.66 -0.77
C ILE A 28 -11.69 5.66 -0.49
N TRP A 29 -10.97 5.23 -1.53
CA TRP A 29 -9.89 4.26 -1.46
C TRP A 29 -8.69 4.75 -0.65
N GLY A 30 -8.30 6.01 -0.80
CA GLY A 30 -7.17 6.57 -0.07
C GLY A 30 -7.47 6.83 1.41
N THR A 31 -8.73 7.10 1.77
CA THR A 31 -9.10 7.41 3.17
C THR A 31 -9.52 6.19 3.97
N LEU A 32 -10.12 5.18 3.33
CA LEU A 32 -10.59 3.97 4.00
C LEU A 32 -9.53 3.26 4.86
N PRO A 33 -8.22 3.20 4.50
CA PRO A 33 -7.19 2.63 5.35
C PRO A 33 -7.02 3.30 6.71
N TRP A 34 -7.36 4.59 6.82
CA TRP A 34 -7.30 5.35 8.06
C TRP A 34 -8.54 5.14 8.95
N ILE A 35 -9.64 4.67 8.37
CA ILE A 35 -10.86 4.33 9.12
C ILE A 35 -10.64 3.06 9.95
N ALA A 36 -9.84 2.10 9.49
CA ALA A 36 -9.57 0.87 10.21
C ALA A 36 -9.01 1.08 11.64
N PRO A 37 -7.94 1.88 11.85
CA PRO A 37 -7.44 2.15 13.20
C PRO A 37 -8.40 2.96 14.08
N VAL A 38 -9.23 3.84 13.49
CA VAL A 38 -10.30 4.56 14.21
C VAL A 38 -11.35 3.57 14.74
N LEU A 39 -11.80 2.65 13.89
CA LEU A 39 -12.76 1.61 14.29
C LEU A 39 -12.18 0.67 15.36
N MET A 40 -10.89 0.34 15.27
CA MET A 40 -10.20 -0.42 16.33
C MET A 40 -10.22 0.32 17.67
N LYS A 41 -9.90 1.63 17.67
CA LYS A 41 -9.93 2.45 18.89
C LYS A 41 -11.33 2.55 19.50
N LEU A 42 -12.38 2.53 18.68
CA LEU A 42 -13.79 2.55 19.11
C LEU A 42 -14.34 1.16 19.49
N GLY A 43 -13.54 0.10 19.41
CA GLY A 43 -13.97 -1.28 19.72
C GLY A 43 -14.78 -1.97 18.61
N ALA A 44 -14.98 -1.33 17.46
CA ALA A 44 -15.68 -1.88 16.29
C ALA A 44 -14.77 -2.83 15.47
N THR A 45 -14.29 -3.90 16.12
CA THR A 45 -13.26 -4.81 15.59
C THR A 45 -13.67 -5.58 14.34
N GLY A 46 -14.95 -5.96 14.21
CA GLY A 46 -15.49 -6.66 13.03
C GLY A 46 -15.36 -5.82 11.76
N PRO A 47 -15.98 -4.62 11.70
CA PRO A 47 -15.82 -3.69 10.59
C PRO A 47 -14.36 -3.28 10.32
N ALA A 48 -13.55 -3.03 11.37
CA ALA A 48 -12.14 -2.72 11.21
C ALA A 48 -11.38 -3.85 10.50
N THR A 49 -11.62 -5.09 10.91
CA THR A 49 -11.03 -6.28 10.28
C THR A 49 -11.41 -6.35 8.80
N ALA A 50 -12.68 -6.13 8.46
CA ALA A 50 -13.12 -6.21 7.07
C ALA A 50 -12.31 -5.25 6.18
N ILE A 51 -12.06 -4.03 6.65
CA ILE A 51 -11.19 -3.07 5.96
C ILE A 51 -9.75 -3.61 5.87
N TYR A 52 -9.17 -4.08 6.97
CA TYR A 52 -7.84 -4.68 6.93
C TYR A 52 -7.76 -5.79 5.86
N GLN A 53 -8.67 -6.77 5.89
CA GLN A 53 -8.70 -7.89 4.95
C GLN A 53 -8.87 -7.44 3.51
N MET A 54 -9.69 -6.42 3.26
CA MET A 54 -9.87 -5.83 1.93
C MET A 54 -8.54 -5.37 1.33
N TYR A 55 -7.64 -4.76 2.12
CA TYR A 55 -6.35 -4.25 1.65
C TYR A 55 -5.21 -5.27 1.65
N GLN A 56 -5.39 -6.44 2.26
CA GLN A 56 -4.35 -7.46 2.40
C GLN A 56 -3.76 -7.95 1.06
N PRO A 57 -4.53 -8.14 -0.03
CA PRO A 57 -3.95 -8.58 -1.31
C PRO A 57 -3.06 -7.52 -1.97
N MET A 58 -3.27 -6.23 -1.64
CA MET A 58 -2.59 -5.10 -2.26
C MET A 58 -1.36 -4.68 -1.47
N CYS A 59 -1.37 -4.95 -0.16
CA CYS A 59 -0.33 -4.54 0.76
C CYS A 59 -0.10 -5.63 1.81
N HIS A 60 1.17 -5.92 2.08
CA HIS A 60 1.54 -6.87 3.13
C HIS A 60 1.27 -6.33 4.55
N ARG A 61 1.07 -5.00 4.69
CA ARG A 61 0.73 -4.31 5.95
C ARG A 61 1.69 -4.63 7.08
N PHE A 62 2.99 -4.71 6.79
CA PHE A 62 3.99 -4.92 7.83
C PHE A 62 3.92 -3.80 8.86
N ALA A 63 3.87 -4.17 10.15
CA ALA A 63 3.79 -3.23 11.26
C ALA A 63 4.85 -2.13 11.15
N PHE A 64 6.11 -2.52 10.88
CA PHE A 64 7.25 -1.62 10.78
C PHE A 64 7.29 -0.75 9.50
N ARG A 65 6.25 -0.81 8.66
CA ARG A 65 6.09 0.04 7.46
C ARG A 65 4.75 0.76 7.41
N SER A 66 4.00 0.74 8.49
CA SER A 66 2.65 1.32 8.56
C SER A 66 2.65 2.53 9.48
N PHE A 67 1.81 3.50 9.12
CA PHE A 67 1.46 4.58 10.04
C PHE A 67 0.56 4.07 11.16
N TYR A 68 0.66 4.67 12.33
CA TYR A 68 -0.14 4.39 13.50
C TYR A 68 -0.96 5.62 13.91
N LEU A 69 -2.17 5.38 14.42
CA LEU A 69 -3.00 6.37 15.09
C LEU A 69 -3.19 5.99 16.55
N PHE A 70 -3.32 6.99 17.43
CA PHE A 70 -3.60 6.84 18.86
C PHE A 70 -2.50 6.16 19.69
N GLY A 71 -1.27 6.12 19.18
CA GLY A 71 -0.09 5.65 19.91
C GLY A 71 0.92 6.76 20.17
N GLU A 72 2.05 6.39 20.76
CA GLU A 72 3.14 7.32 21.11
C GLU A 72 3.85 7.91 19.87
N GLN A 73 3.98 7.12 18.80
CA GLN A 73 4.59 7.55 17.54
C GLN A 73 3.68 7.26 16.35
N ALA A 74 3.87 8.05 15.29
CA ALA A 74 3.19 7.84 14.01
C ALA A 74 3.74 6.64 13.22
N ALA A 75 4.96 6.17 13.50
CA ALA A 75 5.59 5.04 12.84
C ALA A 75 6.62 4.37 13.77
N TYR A 76 6.82 3.07 13.60
CA TYR A 76 7.79 2.26 14.36
C TYR A 76 8.62 1.45 13.36
N PRO A 77 9.62 2.02 12.69
CA PRO A 77 10.45 1.29 11.72
C PRO A 77 11.36 0.27 12.42
N LEU A 78 12.01 -0.61 11.63
CA LEU A 78 13.03 -1.49 12.19
C LEU A 78 14.26 -0.70 12.68
N ALA A 79 14.96 -1.23 13.68
CA ALA A 79 16.16 -0.61 14.23
C ALA A 79 17.24 -0.36 13.16
N GLY A 80 17.40 -1.32 12.24
CA GLY A 80 18.33 -1.21 11.10
C GLY A 80 17.97 -0.14 10.06
N ALA A 81 16.81 0.52 10.17
CA ALA A 81 16.49 1.68 9.34
C ALA A 81 17.20 2.96 9.80
N HIS A 82 17.74 2.98 11.04
CA HIS A 82 18.43 4.13 11.63
C HIS A 82 17.62 5.44 11.57
N SER A 83 16.32 5.36 11.87
CA SER A 83 15.38 6.49 11.76
C SER A 83 15.44 7.49 12.92
N GLY A 84 16.02 7.10 14.06
CA GLY A 84 15.93 7.85 15.32
C GLY A 84 14.57 7.73 16.05
N LEU A 85 13.61 6.98 15.50
CA LEU A 85 12.34 6.65 16.15
C LEU A 85 12.50 5.41 17.04
N VAL A 86 11.59 5.23 18.01
CA VAL A 86 11.55 3.96 18.77
C VAL A 86 11.27 2.81 17.79
N PRO A 87 12.15 1.80 17.73
CA PRO A 87 12.04 0.75 16.73
C PRO A 87 10.93 -0.25 17.10
N PHE A 88 10.36 -0.91 16.09
CA PHE A 88 9.31 -1.92 16.29
C PHE A 88 9.74 -3.03 17.27
N GLU A 89 10.99 -3.45 17.17
CA GLU A 89 11.62 -4.52 17.96
C GLU A 89 11.61 -4.21 19.45
N ALA A 90 11.88 -2.95 19.82
CA ALA A 90 11.94 -2.51 21.22
C ALA A 90 10.59 -2.62 21.94
N LEU A 91 9.48 -2.58 21.20
CA LEU A 91 8.13 -2.63 21.76
C LEU A 91 7.45 -3.98 21.52
N ALA A 92 7.81 -4.66 20.44
CA ALA A 92 7.34 -6.00 20.12
C ALA A 92 7.91 -7.06 21.08
N GLY A 93 9.11 -6.84 21.63
CA GLY A 93 9.72 -7.73 22.62
C GLY A 93 9.14 -7.63 24.04
N VAL A 94 8.41 -6.55 24.35
CA VAL A 94 7.96 -6.19 25.72
C VAL A 94 6.44 -6.24 25.88
N SER A 95 5.68 -6.17 24.78
CA SER A 95 4.23 -6.26 24.82
C SER A 95 3.78 -7.71 25.05
N PRO A 96 2.84 -7.98 25.99
CA PRO A 96 2.14 -9.26 26.05
C PRO A 96 1.21 -9.34 24.82
N LEU A 97 1.77 -9.78 23.69
CA LEU A 97 1.15 -9.84 22.36
C LEU A 97 0.27 -11.08 22.02
N PRO A 98 -0.13 -12.01 22.92
CA PRO A 98 -0.99 -13.13 22.51
C PRO A 98 -2.44 -12.74 22.16
N GLY A 99 -3.00 -11.71 22.81
CA GLY A 99 -4.44 -11.46 22.78
C GLY A 99 -4.94 -10.61 21.62
N ILE A 100 -4.08 -9.75 21.06
CA ILE A 100 -4.48 -8.70 20.11
C ILE A 100 -3.92 -8.96 18.69
N MET A 101 -2.87 -9.79 18.57
CA MET A 101 -2.67 -10.55 17.33
C MET A 101 -3.82 -11.54 17.25
N ARG A 102 -4.73 -11.42 16.27
CA ARG A 102 -5.88 -12.34 16.12
C ARG A 102 -5.46 -13.79 16.36
N ALA A 103 -5.81 -14.30 17.54
CA ALA A 103 -5.79 -15.70 17.98
C ALA A 103 -4.57 -16.54 17.58
N GLY A 104 -3.62 -16.73 18.51
CA GLY A 104 -3.13 -18.06 18.91
C GLY A 104 -2.61 -19.05 17.85
N LYS A 105 -2.32 -18.60 16.64
CA LYS A 105 -1.68 -19.38 15.58
C LYS A 105 -0.91 -18.42 14.70
N LEU A 106 0.42 -18.58 14.65
CA LEU A 106 1.17 -18.08 13.52
C LEU A 106 0.47 -18.59 12.24
N PRO A 107 0.38 -17.78 11.17
CA PRO A 107 0.02 -18.33 9.88
C PRO A 107 0.97 -19.49 9.61
N THR A 108 0.42 -20.70 9.42
CA THR A 108 1.20 -21.80 8.83
C THR A 108 1.84 -21.24 7.57
N PRO A 109 3.17 -21.32 7.42
CA PRO A 109 3.87 -20.70 6.30
C PRO A 109 3.15 -21.10 5.00
N PRO A 110 2.92 -20.18 4.05
CA PRO A 110 2.02 -20.38 2.90
C PRO A 110 2.51 -21.42 1.87
N PHE A 111 3.45 -22.29 2.24
CA PHE A 111 4.06 -23.31 1.39
C PHE A 111 4.17 -24.68 2.08
N GLY A 112 3.39 -24.96 3.13
CA GLY A 112 3.37 -26.30 3.74
C GLY A 112 4.71 -26.72 4.36
N ILE A 113 5.58 -25.76 4.68
CA ILE A 113 6.86 -26.03 5.34
C ILE A 113 6.57 -26.33 6.82
N ARG A 114 6.24 -27.59 7.10
CA ARG A 114 6.05 -28.15 8.46
C ARG A 114 7.36 -28.37 9.21
N ALA A 115 8.49 -28.16 8.56
CA ALA A 115 9.83 -28.39 9.12
C ALA A 115 10.79 -27.32 8.62
N LEU A 116 10.72 -26.13 9.21
CA LEU A 116 11.98 -25.43 9.46
C LEU A 116 12.44 -25.93 10.84
N PRO A 117 13.70 -26.35 11.01
CA PRO A 117 14.21 -26.75 12.31
C PRO A 117 13.83 -25.70 13.36
N GLN A 118 13.36 -26.14 14.51
CA GLN A 118 13.32 -25.30 15.70
C GLN A 118 14.80 -25.08 16.04
N ILE A 119 15.31 -23.89 15.75
CA ILE A 119 16.74 -23.62 15.90
C ILE A 119 16.97 -23.22 17.35
N ASP A 120 17.94 -23.86 18.00
CA ASP A 120 18.29 -23.65 19.40
C ASP A 120 18.57 -22.16 19.63
N GLY A 121 17.84 -21.56 20.58
CA GLY A 121 17.89 -20.13 20.90
C GLY A 121 16.64 -19.34 20.51
N ILE A 122 15.84 -19.82 19.54
CA ILE A 122 14.61 -19.14 19.11
C ILE A 122 13.39 -19.98 19.48
N TRP A 123 12.92 -19.79 20.70
CA TRP A 123 11.73 -20.46 21.22
C TRP A 123 10.47 -19.62 20.99
N LEU A 124 9.69 -19.94 19.95
CA LEU A 124 8.30 -19.50 19.82
C LEU A 124 7.37 -20.38 20.68
N ASN A 125 7.72 -20.58 21.94
CA ASN A 125 7.00 -21.49 22.84
C ASN A 125 5.95 -20.73 23.64
N GLY A 126 4.89 -20.24 22.99
CA GLY A 126 3.60 -19.91 23.62
C GLY A 126 3.56 -18.87 24.75
N ALA A 127 4.70 -18.36 25.18
CA ALA A 127 4.89 -17.32 26.18
C ALA A 127 5.91 -16.34 25.57
N TYR A 128 5.39 -15.18 25.20
CA TYR A 128 6.08 -14.14 24.45
C TYR A 128 7.04 -13.42 25.38
N ALA A 129 8.21 -14.02 25.63
CA ALA A 129 9.33 -13.36 26.28
C ALA A 129 10.47 -13.32 25.25
N ALA A 130 10.84 -12.09 24.85
CA ALA A 130 12.04 -11.71 24.11
C ALA A 130 12.45 -12.59 22.90
N ILE A 131 12.50 -11.98 21.72
CA ILE A 131 13.22 -12.57 20.60
C ILE A 131 14.71 -12.47 20.96
N ASP A 132 15.31 -13.54 21.49
CA ASP A 132 16.75 -13.64 21.68
C ASP A 132 17.36 -14.03 20.34
N ILE A 133 17.92 -13.04 19.63
CA ILE A 133 18.67 -13.24 18.40
C ILE A 133 20.13 -13.35 18.83
N PRO A 134 20.79 -14.51 18.70
CA PRO A 134 22.19 -14.64 19.08
C PRO A 134 23.06 -13.59 18.37
N ASP A 135 23.99 -12.98 19.12
CA ASP A 135 24.89 -11.92 18.62
C ASP A 135 25.88 -12.44 17.55
N ASP A 136 25.99 -13.76 17.35
CA ASP A 136 26.96 -14.44 16.49
C ASP A 136 26.40 -14.92 15.14
N VAL A 137 25.14 -14.61 14.83
CA VAL A 137 24.57 -14.95 13.51
C VAL A 137 25.10 -13.97 12.45
N THR A 138 26.16 -14.39 11.77
CA THR A 138 26.70 -13.64 10.63
C THR A 138 25.59 -13.37 9.58
N PRO A 139 25.55 -12.22 8.91
CA PRO A 139 24.33 -11.71 8.24
C PRO A 139 23.91 -12.40 6.93
N TYR A 140 24.26 -13.66 6.71
CA TYR A 140 24.15 -14.35 5.42
C TYR A 140 23.63 -15.79 5.49
N ASP A 141 23.34 -16.34 6.66
CA ASP A 141 22.85 -17.72 6.76
C ASP A 141 21.34 -17.85 6.52
N THR A 142 20.93 -19.07 6.15
CA THR A 142 19.52 -19.43 5.90
C THR A 142 18.63 -19.20 7.11
N GLU A 143 19.21 -19.22 8.31
CA GLU A 143 18.54 -18.99 9.58
C GLU A 143 18.12 -17.53 9.75
N SER A 144 19.05 -16.58 9.58
CA SER A 144 18.76 -15.14 9.60
C SER A 144 17.66 -14.76 8.62
N ALA A 145 17.74 -15.31 7.41
CA ALA A 145 16.75 -15.08 6.37
C ALA A 145 15.36 -15.64 6.75
N ALA A 146 15.32 -16.84 7.35
CA ALA A 146 14.08 -17.45 7.83
C ALA A 146 13.47 -16.68 9.01
N ASN A 147 14.29 -16.19 9.94
CA ASN A 147 13.85 -15.41 11.09
C ASN A 147 13.29 -14.05 10.67
N PHE A 148 13.94 -13.38 9.71
CA PHE A 148 13.42 -12.14 9.16
C PHE A 148 12.09 -12.35 8.41
N ALA A 149 11.94 -13.43 7.66
CA ALA A 149 10.67 -13.78 7.02
C ALA A 149 9.55 -14.07 8.05
N ARG A 150 9.87 -14.73 9.17
CA ARG A 150 8.94 -14.93 10.28
C ARG A 150 8.51 -13.60 10.91
N LEU A 151 9.46 -12.69 11.14
CA LEU A 151 9.17 -11.34 11.64
C LEU A 151 8.21 -10.59 10.70
N GLN A 152 8.45 -10.66 9.39
CA GLN A 152 7.56 -10.06 8.39
C GLN A 152 6.13 -10.61 8.48
N LEU A 153 5.99 -11.94 8.51
CA LEU A 153 4.68 -12.58 8.62
C LEU A 153 3.98 -12.24 9.93
N ALA A 154 4.68 -12.29 11.07
CA ALA A 154 4.13 -11.91 12.36
C ALA A 154 3.70 -10.43 12.38
N SER A 155 4.56 -9.53 11.90
CA SER A 155 4.29 -8.09 11.83
C SER A 155 3.09 -7.75 10.94
N SER A 156 2.83 -8.53 9.89
CA SER A 156 1.66 -8.35 9.03
C SER A 156 0.35 -8.55 9.80
N SER A 157 0.35 -9.48 10.76
CA SER A 157 -0.81 -9.82 11.59
C SER A 157 -1.01 -8.88 12.80
N PHE A 158 0.04 -8.16 13.21
CA PHE A 158 -0.03 -7.21 14.31
C PHE A 158 -0.84 -5.97 13.93
N ILE A 159 -2.01 -5.75 14.53
CA ILE A 159 -2.89 -4.61 14.22
C ILE A 159 -2.53 -3.36 15.05
N GLY A 160 -2.11 -3.54 16.30
CA GLY A 160 -1.88 -2.44 17.23
C GLY A 160 -2.36 -2.74 18.64
N ASN A 161 -2.08 -1.85 19.57
CA ASN A 161 -2.55 -1.88 20.97
C ASN A 161 -2.57 -0.45 21.54
N GLU A 162 -2.79 -0.27 22.84
CA GLU A 162 -2.84 1.07 23.44
C GLU A 162 -1.51 1.82 23.42
N GLN A 163 -0.38 1.11 23.46
CA GLN A 163 0.96 1.72 23.44
C GLN A 163 1.36 2.11 22.01
N PHE A 164 1.27 1.17 21.07
CA PHE A 164 1.58 1.42 19.67
C PHE A 164 0.56 2.31 18.98
N GLY A 165 -0.67 2.35 19.48
CA GLY A 165 -1.83 2.74 18.69
C GLY A 165 -2.21 1.63 17.69
N TYR A 166 -3.08 1.96 16.74
CA TYR A 166 -3.54 1.05 15.71
C TYR A 166 -3.02 1.47 14.33
N LYS A 167 -2.54 0.50 13.55
CA LYS A 167 -1.92 0.75 12.25
C LYS A 167 -2.93 1.07 11.15
N ALA A 168 -2.56 1.85 10.16
CA ALA A 168 -3.34 2.02 8.94
C ALA A 168 -3.46 0.69 8.17
N ALA A 169 -4.52 0.52 7.38
CA ALA A 169 -4.76 -0.74 6.66
C ALA A 169 -3.81 -1.00 5.48
N VAL A 170 -2.92 -0.07 5.14
CA VAL A 170 -1.86 -0.21 4.14
C VAL A 170 -0.54 0.40 4.66
N CYS A 171 0.55 0.20 3.94
CA CYS A 171 1.85 0.74 4.31
C CYS A 171 1.98 2.24 3.98
N GLU A 172 2.95 2.91 4.60
CA GLU A 172 3.28 4.34 4.40
C GLU A 172 3.47 4.69 2.91
N ARG A 173 4.08 3.78 2.16
CA ARG A 173 4.30 3.94 0.71
C ARG A 173 2.99 3.95 -0.05
N ASP A 174 2.10 2.98 0.20
CA ASP A 174 0.82 2.87 -0.52
C ASP A 174 -0.10 4.05 -0.19
N VAL A 175 -0.15 4.46 1.08
CA VAL A 175 -0.83 5.69 1.50
C VAL A 175 -0.35 6.86 0.65
N SER A 176 0.97 7.01 0.50
CA SER A 176 1.58 8.12 -0.22
C SER A 176 1.33 8.05 -1.72
N ILE A 177 1.33 6.84 -2.31
CA ILE A 177 0.96 6.62 -3.71
C ILE A 177 -0.50 7.02 -3.95
N TYR A 178 -1.43 6.55 -3.11
CA TYR A 178 -2.85 6.88 -3.22
C TYR A 178 -3.10 8.38 -3.02
N ALA A 179 -2.39 9.01 -2.09
CA ALA A 179 -2.44 10.45 -1.89
C ALA A 179 -1.92 11.21 -3.13
N GLY A 180 -0.82 10.76 -3.74
CA GLY A 180 -0.29 11.35 -4.98
C GLY A 180 -1.25 11.22 -6.17
N LEU A 181 -1.89 10.07 -6.34
CA LEU A 181 -2.90 9.84 -7.37
C LEU A 181 -4.15 10.70 -7.13
N GLY A 182 -4.66 10.74 -5.89
CA GLY A 182 -5.77 11.61 -5.52
C GLY A 182 -5.45 13.09 -5.75
N LEU A 183 -4.28 13.55 -5.32
CA LEU A 183 -3.84 14.94 -5.49
C LEU A 183 -3.71 15.31 -6.97
N THR A 184 -3.12 14.45 -7.79
CA THR A 184 -3.06 14.70 -9.23
C THR A 184 -4.43 14.71 -9.89
N ALA A 185 -5.37 13.85 -9.46
CA ALA A 185 -6.75 13.89 -9.96
C ALA A 185 -7.44 15.23 -9.62
N LEU A 186 -7.26 15.71 -8.38
CA LEU A 186 -7.79 17.00 -7.93
C LEU A 186 -7.16 18.17 -8.69
N ILE A 187 -5.83 18.17 -8.87
CA ILE A 187 -5.12 19.18 -9.66
C ILE A 187 -5.60 19.15 -11.12
N PHE A 188 -5.73 17.96 -11.71
CA PHE A 188 -6.21 17.78 -13.08
C PHE A 188 -7.68 18.18 -13.26
N ALA A 189 -8.49 18.19 -12.19
CA ALA A 189 -9.86 18.70 -12.22
C ALA A 189 -9.93 20.22 -12.48
N ILE A 190 -8.85 20.96 -12.21
CA ILE A 190 -8.79 22.41 -12.45
C ILE A 190 -8.85 22.66 -13.97
N PRO A 191 -9.85 23.41 -14.48
CA PRO A 191 -10.08 23.56 -15.93
C PRO A 191 -8.90 24.19 -16.70
N ARG A 192 -8.08 25.00 -16.04
CA ARG A 192 -6.86 25.57 -16.65
C ARG A 192 -5.77 24.51 -16.81
N VAL A 193 -5.62 23.62 -15.83
CA VAL A 193 -4.64 22.52 -15.85
C VAL A 193 -5.08 21.47 -16.86
N ARG A 194 -6.33 20.98 -16.77
CA ARG A 194 -6.88 19.96 -17.68
C ARG A 194 -6.70 20.28 -19.17
N ARG A 195 -6.78 21.57 -19.53
CA ARG A 195 -6.63 22.02 -20.92
C ARG A 195 -5.18 22.12 -21.39
N LYS A 196 -4.23 22.31 -20.47
CA LYS A 196 -2.82 22.58 -20.81
C LYS A 196 -1.87 21.42 -20.48
N LEU A 197 -2.20 20.60 -19.48
CA LEU A 197 -1.34 19.53 -19.00
C LEU A 197 -1.24 18.43 -20.04
N ARG A 198 -0.04 18.25 -20.59
CA ARG A 198 0.29 17.14 -21.48
C ARG A 198 0.71 15.92 -20.66
N PRO A 199 0.53 14.68 -21.18
CA PRO A 199 1.05 13.50 -20.52
C PRO A 199 2.54 13.63 -20.23
N LEU A 200 2.96 13.19 -19.05
CA LEU A 200 4.37 13.13 -18.70
C LEU A 200 5.11 12.22 -19.71
N PRO A 201 6.21 12.66 -20.34
CA PRO A 201 7.00 11.79 -21.20
C PRO A 201 7.46 10.53 -20.46
N ILE A 202 7.40 9.36 -21.10
CA ILE A 202 7.66 8.06 -20.46
C ILE A 202 9.05 8.03 -19.81
N TRP A 203 10.07 8.61 -20.44
CA TRP A 203 11.42 8.67 -19.87
C TRP A 203 11.48 9.50 -18.58
N MET A 204 10.73 10.60 -18.49
CA MET A 204 10.63 11.39 -17.25
C MET A 204 9.90 10.60 -16.18
N TYR A 205 8.80 9.92 -16.52
CA TYR A 205 8.08 9.04 -15.60
C TYR A 205 8.99 7.95 -15.02
N VAL A 206 9.78 7.30 -15.88
CA VAL A 206 10.77 6.31 -15.45
C VAL A 206 11.78 6.95 -14.51
N LEU A 207 12.38 8.07 -14.89
CA LEU A 207 13.45 8.71 -14.12
C LEU A 207 12.99 9.24 -12.75
N ILE A 208 11.87 9.96 -12.70
CA ILE A 208 11.43 10.65 -11.47
C ILE A 208 10.48 9.79 -10.64
N GLY A 209 9.62 9.02 -11.28
CA GLY A 209 8.62 8.20 -10.61
C GLY A 209 9.16 6.82 -10.28
N LEU A 210 9.57 6.06 -11.31
CA LEU A 210 9.86 4.63 -11.16
C LEU A 210 11.23 4.35 -10.55
N VAL A 211 12.27 5.09 -10.93
CA VAL A 211 13.64 4.82 -10.47
C VAL A 211 13.80 4.98 -8.95
N PRO A 212 13.35 6.07 -8.28
CA PRO A 212 13.57 6.21 -6.84
C PRO A 212 12.88 5.12 -6.00
N ILE A 213 11.60 4.84 -6.32
CA ILE A 213 10.82 3.81 -5.62
C ILE A 213 11.30 2.40 -5.99
N GLY A 214 11.73 2.22 -7.24
CA GLY A 214 12.25 0.97 -7.78
C GLY A 214 13.60 0.60 -7.18
N LEU A 215 14.55 1.54 -7.10
CA LEU A 215 15.84 1.31 -6.44
C LEU A 215 15.68 0.94 -4.97
N ASP A 216 14.81 1.65 -4.26
CA ASP A 216 14.55 1.35 -2.86
C ASP A 216 13.84 0.00 -2.67
N GLY A 217 12.78 -0.26 -3.44
CA GLY A 217 12.09 -1.55 -3.43
C GLY A 217 12.98 -2.72 -3.85
N PHE A 218 13.82 -2.54 -4.86
CA PHE A 218 14.79 -3.52 -5.33
C PHE A 218 15.82 -3.81 -4.25
N SER A 219 16.40 -2.77 -3.63
CA SER A 219 17.37 -2.92 -2.54
C SER A 219 16.78 -3.70 -1.35
N GLN A 220 15.49 -3.52 -1.07
CA GLN A 220 14.78 -4.22 -0.01
C GLN A 220 14.47 -5.68 -0.41
N MET A 221 13.91 -5.88 -1.59
CA MET A 221 13.46 -7.20 -2.07
C MET A 221 14.61 -8.20 -2.16
N PHE A 222 15.76 -7.79 -2.71
CA PHE A 222 16.92 -8.67 -2.85
C PHE A 222 17.70 -8.87 -1.54
N GLY A 223 17.40 -8.08 -0.50
CA GLY A 223 17.87 -8.33 0.86
C GLY A 223 16.99 -9.32 1.65
N TYR A 224 15.88 -9.79 1.08
CA TYR A 224 14.96 -10.74 1.74
C TYR A 224 15.06 -12.14 1.16
N ALA A 225 14.63 -13.14 1.94
CA ALA A 225 14.43 -14.49 1.46
C ALA A 225 13.43 -14.49 0.27
N PRO A 226 13.67 -15.28 -0.79
CA PRO A 226 14.73 -16.28 -0.94
C PRO A 226 16.06 -15.76 -1.48
N PHE A 227 16.17 -14.47 -1.84
CA PHE A 227 17.35 -13.93 -2.51
C PHE A 227 18.52 -13.73 -1.54
N SER A 228 18.29 -13.00 -0.44
CA SER A 228 19.28 -12.73 0.62
C SER A 228 20.67 -12.33 0.10
N PHE A 229 20.73 -11.51 -0.96
CA PHE A 229 22.00 -11.10 -1.58
C PHE A 229 22.83 -10.19 -0.66
N TRP A 230 22.18 -9.53 0.28
CA TRP A 230 22.78 -8.69 1.32
C TRP A 230 21.87 -8.66 2.55
N PRO A 231 22.35 -8.12 3.70
CA PRO A 231 21.57 -8.08 4.93
C PRO A 231 20.23 -7.37 4.73
N PRO A 232 19.14 -7.82 5.39
CA PRO A 232 17.84 -7.18 5.30
C PRO A 232 17.93 -5.69 5.60
N ARG A 233 17.59 -4.88 4.60
CA ARG A 233 17.57 -3.43 4.69
C ARG A 233 16.12 -2.95 4.81
N GLU A 234 15.91 -1.97 5.66
CA GLU A 234 14.69 -1.17 5.68
C GLU A 234 15.03 0.30 5.51
N THR A 235 14.12 1.03 4.89
CA THR A 235 14.27 2.47 4.68
C THR A 235 13.38 3.23 5.64
N ILE A 236 13.86 4.40 6.08
CA ILE A 236 13.15 5.29 7.00
C ILE A 236 11.76 5.71 6.46
N PRO A 237 10.77 5.97 7.35
CA PRO A 237 9.41 6.33 6.94
C PRO A 237 9.35 7.52 5.99
N ALA A 238 10.12 8.58 6.25
CA ALA A 238 10.13 9.79 5.43
C ALA A 238 10.47 9.50 3.95
N PHE A 239 11.44 8.62 3.70
CA PHE A 239 11.83 8.27 2.34
C PHE A 239 10.77 7.40 1.65
N ARG A 240 10.09 6.50 2.38
CA ARG A 240 8.94 5.74 1.85
C ARG A 240 7.79 6.65 1.43
N VAL A 241 7.54 7.70 2.22
CA VAL A 241 6.53 8.71 1.92
C VAL A 241 6.91 9.52 0.68
N ILE A 242 8.13 10.05 0.63
CA ILE A 242 8.59 10.89 -0.48
C ILE A 242 8.57 10.09 -1.79
N THR A 243 9.16 8.90 -1.81
CA THR A 243 9.21 8.08 -3.02
C THR A 243 7.83 7.59 -3.46
N GLY A 244 6.96 7.21 -2.52
CA GLY A 244 5.58 6.84 -2.82
C GLY A 244 4.76 8.01 -3.37
N LEU A 245 4.89 9.20 -2.78
CA LEU A 245 4.19 10.40 -3.22
C LEU A 245 4.66 10.83 -4.62
N VAL A 246 5.97 10.89 -4.84
CA VAL A 246 6.54 11.24 -6.16
C VAL A 246 6.08 10.24 -7.22
N PHE A 247 6.11 8.94 -6.91
CA PHE A 247 5.59 7.92 -7.82
C PHE A 247 4.10 8.13 -8.13
N GLY A 248 3.25 8.29 -7.11
CA GLY A 248 1.82 8.53 -7.31
C GLY A 248 1.51 9.79 -8.13
N LEU A 249 2.24 10.89 -7.87
CA LEU A 249 2.14 12.12 -8.66
C LEU A 249 2.58 11.89 -10.12
N ALA A 250 3.70 11.21 -10.34
CA ALA A 250 4.19 10.92 -11.69
C ALA A 250 3.23 9.99 -12.46
N THR A 251 2.68 8.97 -11.80
CA THR A 251 1.69 8.05 -12.38
C THR A 251 0.40 8.78 -12.75
N GLY A 252 -0.11 9.66 -11.88
CA GLY A 252 -1.29 10.47 -12.19
C GLY A 252 -1.05 11.47 -13.33
N TRP A 253 0.12 12.11 -13.36
CA TRP A 253 0.50 13.02 -14.44
C TRP A 253 0.66 12.29 -15.79
N LEU A 254 1.20 11.08 -15.80
CA LEU A 254 1.22 10.25 -17.00
C LEU A 254 -0.20 9.80 -17.39
N GLY A 255 -0.98 9.29 -16.43
CA GLY A 255 -2.23 8.58 -16.67
C GLY A 255 -3.41 9.49 -17.02
N TYR A 256 -3.70 10.52 -16.23
CA TYR A 256 -4.93 11.29 -16.40
C TYR A 256 -5.03 12.04 -17.73
N PRO A 257 -3.99 12.69 -18.26
CA PRO A 257 -4.05 13.30 -19.58
C PRO A 257 -4.29 12.27 -20.69
N ASN A 258 -3.66 11.09 -20.63
CA ASN A 258 -3.88 10.00 -21.60
C ASN A 258 -5.30 9.45 -21.55
N ILE A 259 -5.83 9.21 -20.34
CA ILE A 259 -7.24 8.79 -20.17
C ILE A 259 -8.17 9.88 -20.70
N ASP A 260 -7.90 11.16 -20.44
CA ASP A 260 -8.75 12.25 -20.92
C ASP A 260 -8.81 12.32 -22.46
N LEU A 261 -7.68 12.10 -23.14
CA LEU A 261 -7.61 12.03 -24.59
C LEU A 261 -8.50 10.89 -25.12
N SER A 262 -8.32 9.69 -24.59
CA SER A 262 -9.13 8.52 -24.98
C SER A 262 -10.62 8.72 -24.70
N MET A 263 -10.98 9.35 -23.58
CA MET A 263 -12.37 9.64 -23.22
C MET A 263 -13.00 10.69 -24.16
N ARG A 264 -12.22 11.66 -24.67
CA ARG A 264 -12.69 12.64 -25.66
C ARG A 264 -12.93 11.97 -27.02
N GLU A 265 -11.99 11.16 -27.48
CA GLU A 265 -12.14 10.40 -28.74
C GLU A 265 -13.37 9.48 -28.71
N THR A 266 -13.54 8.74 -27.62
CA THR A 266 -14.71 7.87 -27.41
C THR A 266 -16.00 8.66 -27.39
N ARG A 267 -16.01 9.84 -26.74
CA ARG A 267 -17.18 10.73 -26.69
C ARG A 267 -17.57 11.22 -28.07
N GLU A 268 -16.61 11.72 -28.84
CA GLU A 268 -16.83 12.24 -30.20
C GLU A 268 -17.40 11.14 -31.12
N ALA A 269 -16.84 9.92 -31.06
CA ALA A 269 -17.34 8.79 -31.83
C ALA A 269 -18.80 8.43 -31.50
N ILE A 270 -19.17 8.44 -30.21
CA ILE A 270 -20.55 8.17 -29.76
C ILE A 270 -21.49 9.30 -30.18
N GLU A 271 -21.09 10.57 -30.01
CA GLU A 271 -21.91 11.72 -30.38
C GLU A 271 -22.18 11.76 -31.89
N LEU A 272 -21.19 11.46 -32.74
CA LEU A 272 -21.38 11.30 -34.19
C LEU A 272 -22.34 10.17 -34.56
N LYS A 273 -22.22 9.01 -33.90
CA LYS A 273 -23.12 7.87 -34.11
C LYS A 273 -24.57 8.21 -33.73
N LEU A 274 -24.76 8.97 -32.65
CA LEU A 274 -26.07 9.44 -32.22
C LEU A 274 -26.65 10.51 -33.17
N ALA A 275 -25.81 11.42 -33.68
CA ALA A 275 -26.21 12.44 -34.65
C ALA A 275 -26.70 11.82 -35.97
N ARG A 276 -25.96 10.84 -36.52
CA ARG A 276 -26.36 10.09 -37.74
C ARG A 276 -27.70 9.36 -37.58
N ARG A 277 -28.02 8.87 -36.38
CA ARG A 277 -29.33 8.26 -36.12
C ARG A 277 -30.47 9.28 -36.06
N ARG A 278 -30.19 10.53 -35.67
CA ARG A 278 -31.19 11.60 -35.62
C ARG A 278 -31.46 12.21 -36.99
N THR A 279 -30.51 12.10 -37.92
CA THR A 279 -30.59 12.61 -39.30
C THR A 279 -30.21 11.49 -40.28
N PRO A 280 -31.15 10.60 -40.63
CA PRO A 280 -30.88 9.54 -41.60
C PRO A 280 -30.47 10.16 -42.94
N PRO A 281 -29.47 9.62 -43.64
CA PRO A 281 -29.23 10.01 -45.04
C PRO A 281 -30.50 9.74 -45.85
N ALA A 282 -30.87 10.71 -46.69
CA ALA A 282 -32.05 10.67 -47.58
C ALA A 282 -31.96 9.52 -48.58
#